data_AF-A0A0U9HPX9-F1
#
_entry.id   AF-A0A0U9HPX9-F1
#
_cell.length_a   1.000
_cell.length_b   1.000
_cell.length_c   1.000
_cell.angle_alpha   90.00
_cell.angle_beta   90.00
_cell.angle_gamma   90.00
#
_symmetry.space_group_name_H-M   'P 1'
#
loop_
_entity.id
_entity.type
_entity.pdbx_description
1 polymer ?
#
loop_
_entity_poly.entity_id
_entity_poly.type
_entity_poly.pdbx_seq_one_letter_code
_entity_poly.pdbx_strand_id
1 'polypeptide(L)'
;MKDEKTKFFTEIKNNIKKEIKDKGIGSLSKILENFRETYIKEISKFGIKDTEQSWKPFKGNLLEEIILENIFVEVEKAGLKALKGNKLEKEESKLNECLSKVKRSLVVDYGKFGMHLPDADVIIFNPEECKALAVISSKSTLRERVAQTGYWFLKLKSSRLTKKIKVFFITLDEDGDLVVKHPAKKGRAIAEIDTDGTFVITSKTIEESSKVKKFEKFLEEIEKLKS
;
A
#
# COMPACT_ATOMS: atom_id res chain seq x y z
N MET A 1 -0.30 -14.83 31.08
CA MET A 1 -1.29 -14.81 29.98
C MET A 1 -1.23 -13.58 29.07
N LYS A 2 -1.59 -12.34 29.49
CA LYS A 2 -1.60 -11.16 28.58
C LYS A 2 -0.20 -10.82 28.05
N ASP A 3 0.81 -10.91 28.91
CA ASP A 3 2.20 -10.62 28.54
C ASP A 3 2.80 -11.71 27.64
N GLU A 4 2.46 -12.97 27.87
CA GLU A 4 2.91 -14.10 27.04
C GLU A 4 2.29 -14.07 25.64
N LYS A 5 0.99 -13.76 25.54
CA LYS A 5 0.32 -13.56 24.24
C LYS A 5 0.95 -12.41 23.45
N THR A 6 1.30 -11.32 24.13
CA THR A 6 1.95 -10.16 23.51
C THR A 6 3.37 -10.50 23.04
N LYS A 7 4.13 -11.24 23.86
CA LYS A 7 5.45 -11.78 23.48
C LYS A 7 5.35 -12.68 22.25
N PHE A 8 4.40 -13.61 22.23
CA PHE A 8 4.14 -14.50 21.10
C PHE A 8 3.85 -13.74 19.80
N PHE A 9 2.97 -12.74 19.83
CA PHE A 9 2.69 -11.91 18.65
C PHE A 9 3.93 -11.16 18.16
N THR A 10 4.74 -10.65 19.08
CA THR A 10 5.99 -9.95 18.75
C THR A 10 7.00 -10.90 18.11
N GLU A 11 7.12 -12.12 18.64
CA GLU A 11 8.02 -13.16 18.13
C GLU A 11 7.63 -13.63 16.73
N ILE A 12 6.36 -13.99 16.50
CA ILE A 12 5.88 -14.36 15.16
C ILE A 12 6.14 -13.23 14.17
N LYS A 13 5.81 -12.00 14.54
CA LYS A 13 6.05 -10.83 13.69
C LYS A 13 7.53 -10.68 13.32
N ASN A 14 8.43 -10.80 14.29
CA ASN A 14 9.88 -10.70 14.05
C ASN A 14 10.39 -11.83 13.15
N ASN A 15 9.90 -13.05 13.35
CA ASN A 15 10.27 -14.20 12.51
C ASN A 15 9.80 -14.02 11.06
N ILE A 16 8.57 -13.52 10.86
CA ILE A 16 8.04 -13.19 9.53
C ILE A 16 8.91 -12.10 8.87
N LYS A 17 9.22 -11.02 9.58
CA LYS A 17 10.09 -9.94 9.06
C LYS A 17 11.49 -10.45 8.69
N LYS A 18 12.05 -11.35 9.49
CA LYS A 18 13.34 -11.99 9.21
C LYS A 18 13.28 -12.81 7.92
N GLU A 19 12.28 -13.67 7.76
CA GLU A 19 12.14 -14.45 6.54
C GLU A 19 11.93 -13.59 5.29
N ILE A 20 11.23 -12.45 5.41
CA ILE A 20 11.06 -11.51 4.30
C ILE A 20 12.39 -10.86 3.93
N LYS A 21 13.21 -10.51 4.92
CA LYS A 21 14.55 -9.97 4.68
C LYS A 21 15.44 -10.97 3.93
N ASP A 22 15.31 -12.25 4.25
CA ASP A 22 16.13 -13.31 3.64
C ASP A 22 15.61 -13.74 2.24
N LYS A 23 14.29 -13.80 2.04
CA LYS A 23 13.65 -14.35 0.82
C LYS A 23 13.06 -13.28 -0.12
N GLY A 24 13.08 -12.01 0.29
CA GLY A 24 12.47 -10.89 -0.43
C GLY A 24 10.97 -10.76 -0.23
N ILE A 25 10.46 -9.55 -0.46
CA ILE A 25 9.06 -9.17 -0.25
C ILE A 25 8.08 -9.94 -1.17
N GLY A 26 8.49 -10.33 -2.38
CA GLY A 26 7.67 -11.16 -3.28
C GLY A 26 7.26 -12.51 -2.67
N SER A 27 8.00 -12.99 -1.67
CA SER A 27 7.69 -14.23 -0.93
C SER A 27 6.65 -14.04 0.20
N LEU A 28 6.19 -12.82 0.47
CA LEU A 28 5.34 -12.46 1.62
C LEU A 28 4.10 -13.35 1.76
N SER A 29 3.35 -13.55 0.68
CA SER A 29 2.14 -14.39 0.71
C SER A 29 2.47 -15.82 1.15
N LYS A 30 3.55 -16.42 0.64
CA LYS A 30 3.97 -17.79 1.00
C LYS A 30 4.48 -17.86 2.45
N ILE A 31 5.22 -16.85 2.89
CA ILE A 31 5.70 -16.75 4.28
C ILE A 31 4.49 -16.71 5.23
N LEU A 32 3.49 -15.87 4.95
CA LEU A 32 2.30 -15.78 5.81
C LEU A 32 1.51 -17.08 5.89
N GLU A 33 1.37 -17.81 4.77
CA GLU A 33 0.71 -19.13 4.80
C GLU A 33 1.48 -20.13 5.66
N ASN A 34 2.82 -20.15 5.58
CA ASN A 34 3.64 -21.02 6.43
C ASN A 34 3.50 -20.68 7.93
N PHE A 35 3.46 -19.39 8.28
CA PHE A 35 3.32 -18.96 9.68
C PHE A 35 1.88 -19.11 10.21
N ARG A 36 0.89 -19.24 9.33
CA ARG A 36 -0.53 -19.39 9.71
C ARG A 36 -0.76 -20.64 10.55
N GLU A 37 -0.18 -21.78 10.17
CA GLU A 37 -0.33 -23.04 10.90
C GLU A 37 0.25 -22.94 12.32
N THR A 38 1.47 -22.41 12.43
CA THR A 38 2.12 -22.14 13.73
C THR A 38 1.29 -21.16 14.56
N TYR A 39 0.76 -20.11 13.92
CA TYR A 39 -0.09 -19.13 14.61
C TYR A 39 -1.34 -19.79 15.21
N ILE A 40 -2.08 -20.57 14.42
CA ILE A 40 -3.32 -21.24 14.85
C ILE A 40 -3.04 -22.22 15.99
N LYS A 41 -1.95 -22.99 15.89
CA LYS A 41 -1.56 -23.97 16.91
C LYS A 41 -1.21 -23.33 18.24
N GLU A 42 -0.47 -22.22 18.23
CA GLU A 42 -0.03 -21.56 19.45
C GLU A 42 -1.13 -20.66 20.04
N ILE A 43 -1.95 -20.01 19.20
CA ILE A 43 -2.98 -19.10 19.69
C ILE A 43 -4.10 -19.83 20.45
N SER A 44 -4.37 -21.09 20.09
CA SER A 44 -5.36 -21.94 20.77
C SER A 44 -4.97 -22.25 22.22
N LYS A 45 -3.66 -22.32 22.52
CA LYS A 45 -3.14 -22.51 23.89
C LYS A 45 -3.49 -21.35 24.84
N PHE A 46 -3.80 -20.18 24.30
CA PHE A 46 -4.27 -19.03 25.09
C PHE A 46 -5.80 -19.01 25.29
N GLY A 47 -6.51 -20.11 24.98
CA GLY A 47 -7.95 -20.23 25.15
C GLY A 47 -8.79 -19.57 24.05
N ILE A 48 -8.18 -19.17 22.93
CA ILE A 48 -8.91 -18.63 21.77
C ILE A 48 -9.52 -19.79 20.99
N LYS A 49 -10.86 -19.85 20.98
CA LYS A 49 -11.62 -20.88 20.25
C LYS A 49 -11.68 -20.59 18.75
N ASP A 50 -11.86 -19.34 18.36
CA ASP A 50 -11.90 -18.92 16.96
C ASP A 50 -10.54 -18.36 16.52
N THR A 51 -9.62 -19.28 16.24
CA THR A 51 -8.24 -18.96 15.85
C THR A 51 -8.17 -18.26 14.49
N GLU A 52 -9.11 -18.56 13.58
CA GLU A 52 -9.22 -17.92 12.26
C GLU A 52 -9.62 -16.45 12.36
N GLN A 53 -10.62 -16.13 13.20
CA GLN A 53 -11.01 -14.75 13.43
C GLN A 53 -9.92 -13.96 14.17
N SER A 54 -9.03 -14.62 14.92
CA SER A 54 -7.83 -13.98 15.48
C SER A 54 -6.74 -13.76 14.44
N TRP A 55 -6.56 -14.69 13.50
CA TRP A 55 -5.52 -14.61 12.46
C TRP A 55 -5.77 -13.46 11.48
N LYS A 56 -7.01 -13.27 11.00
CA LYS A 56 -7.35 -12.25 10.01
C LYS A 56 -6.88 -10.83 10.37
N PRO A 57 -7.21 -10.26 11.55
CA PRO A 57 -6.76 -8.93 11.94
C PRO A 57 -5.25 -8.88 12.21
N PHE A 58 -4.66 -9.94 12.77
CA PHE A 58 -3.20 -10.02 12.95
C PHE A 58 -2.46 -9.96 11.61
N LYS A 59 -2.88 -10.79 10.64
CA LYS A 59 -2.34 -10.82 9.27
C LYS A 59 -2.52 -9.47 8.59
N GLY A 60 -3.71 -8.88 8.68
CA GLY A 60 -4.01 -7.58 8.06
C GLY A 60 -3.10 -6.46 8.55
N ASN A 61 -2.95 -6.31 9.87
CA ASN A 61 -2.08 -5.28 10.47
C ASN A 61 -0.60 -5.51 10.12
N LEU A 62 -0.16 -6.76 10.17
CA LEU A 62 1.21 -7.12 9.83
C LEU A 62 1.53 -6.84 8.36
N LEU A 63 0.59 -7.17 7.47
CA LEU A 63 0.67 -6.90 6.04
C LEU A 63 0.80 -5.40 5.75
N GLU A 64 -0.07 -4.59 6.35
CA GLU A 64 0.00 -3.14 6.19
C GLU A 64 1.37 -2.63 6.62
N GLU A 65 1.85 -3.04 7.80
CA GLU A 65 3.14 -2.61 8.32
C GLU A 65 4.31 -2.99 7.40
N ILE A 66 4.39 -4.25 6.98
CA ILE A 66 5.45 -4.75 6.10
C ILE A 66 5.44 -4.01 4.76
N ILE A 67 4.25 -3.85 4.15
CA ILE A 67 4.12 -3.19 2.85
C ILE A 67 4.54 -1.73 2.97
N LEU A 68 4.09 -1.03 4.02
CA LEU A 68 4.47 0.36 4.26
C LEU A 68 5.98 0.52 4.48
N GLU A 69 6.61 -0.36 5.28
CA GLU A 69 8.05 -0.35 5.49
C GLU A 69 8.82 -0.53 4.17
N ASN A 70 8.40 -1.48 3.32
CA ASN A 70 9.03 -1.69 2.01
C ASN A 70 8.82 -0.50 1.07
N ILE A 71 7.62 0.09 1.02
CA ILE A 71 7.36 1.30 0.24
C ILE A 71 8.31 2.42 0.69
N PHE A 72 8.44 2.66 1.99
CA PHE A 72 9.29 3.74 2.50
C PHE A 72 10.76 3.51 2.16
N VAL A 73 11.26 2.27 2.29
CA VAL A 73 12.62 1.92 1.88
C VAL A 73 12.86 2.19 0.40
N GLU A 74 11.97 1.76 -0.49
CA GLU A 74 12.14 2.01 -1.93
C GLU A 74 12.06 3.50 -2.28
N VAL A 75 11.20 4.27 -1.60
CA VAL A 75 11.09 5.72 -1.80
C VAL A 75 12.34 6.45 -1.30
N GLU A 76 12.91 6.04 -0.17
CA GLU A 76 14.14 6.62 0.38
C GLU A 76 15.37 6.29 -0.47
N LYS A 77 15.46 5.07 -1.03
CA LYS A 77 16.50 4.72 -2.02
C LYS A 77 16.45 5.65 -3.23
N ALA A 78 15.24 6.00 -3.65
CA ALA A 78 15.03 7.00 -4.69
C ALA A 78 15.22 8.44 -4.17
N GLY A 79 15.74 8.73 -2.98
CA GLY A 79 16.00 10.10 -2.50
C GLY A 79 14.76 10.98 -2.34
N LEU A 80 13.57 10.38 -2.31
CA LEU A 80 12.31 11.06 -2.04
C LEU A 80 11.89 10.80 -0.59
N LYS A 81 10.81 11.45 -0.13
CA LYS A 81 10.22 11.16 1.18
C LYS A 81 8.81 10.61 1.03
N ALA A 82 8.44 9.74 1.97
CA ALA A 82 7.09 9.21 2.10
C ALA A 82 6.53 9.43 3.50
N LEU A 83 5.20 9.53 3.60
CA LEU A 83 4.48 9.56 4.86
C LEU A 83 3.14 8.86 4.73
N LYS A 84 2.57 8.42 5.86
CA LYS A 84 1.18 7.92 5.91
C LYS A 84 0.20 9.06 5.59
N GLY A 85 -0.81 8.82 4.75
CA GLY A 85 -1.76 9.85 4.31
C GLY A 85 -2.45 10.58 5.47
N ASN A 86 -2.84 9.84 6.50
CA ASN A 86 -3.45 10.38 7.72
C ASN A 86 -2.60 11.43 8.46
N LYS A 87 -1.29 11.50 8.22
CA LYS A 87 -0.45 12.56 8.79
C LYS A 87 -0.79 13.93 8.20
N LEU A 88 -1.27 14.02 6.95
CA LEU A 88 -1.67 15.29 6.32
C LEU A 88 -3.13 15.68 6.61
N GLU A 89 -3.96 14.76 7.11
CA GLU A 89 -5.33 15.09 7.51
C GLU A 89 -5.38 16.01 8.74
N LYS A 90 -4.30 16.07 9.52
CA LYS A 90 -4.15 16.99 10.66
C LYS A 90 -4.37 18.45 10.26
N GLU A 91 -4.81 19.24 11.22
CA GLU A 91 -4.90 20.70 11.10
C GLU A 91 -3.57 21.29 10.65
N GLU A 92 -3.61 22.33 9.83
CA GLU A 92 -2.42 22.91 9.21
C GLU A 92 -1.45 23.51 10.25
N SER A 93 -1.96 24.00 11.39
CA SER A 93 -1.15 24.46 12.53
C SER A 93 -0.30 23.37 13.19
N LYS A 94 -0.63 22.09 12.95
CA LYS A 94 0.10 20.91 13.46
C LYS A 94 1.09 20.36 12.44
N LEU A 95 1.19 20.98 11.26
CA LEU A 95 2.11 20.62 10.20
C LEU A 95 3.23 21.65 10.12
N ASN A 96 4.44 21.18 9.80
CA ASN A 96 5.50 22.11 9.41
C ASN A 96 5.21 22.67 8.01
N GLU A 97 5.90 23.75 7.64
CA GLU A 97 5.67 24.45 6.37
C GLU A 97 5.73 23.53 5.15
N CYS A 98 6.70 22.61 5.12
CA CYS A 98 6.86 21.67 4.02
C CYS A 98 5.64 20.75 3.87
N LEU A 99 5.17 20.16 4.97
CA LEU A 99 4.00 19.28 4.98
C LEU A 99 2.71 20.04 4.66
N SER A 100 2.60 21.29 5.05
CA SER A 100 1.49 22.17 4.66
C SER A 100 1.46 22.40 3.14
N LYS A 101 2.62 22.64 2.51
CA LYS A 101 2.75 22.74 1.04
C LYS A 101 2.39 21.42 0.36
N VAL A 102 2.89 20.29 0.86
CA VAL A 102 2.55 18.96 0.34
C VAL A 102 1.04 18.73 0.42
N LYS A 103 0.41 19.01 1.56
CA LYS A 103 -1.05 18.91 1.77
C LYS A 103 -1.79 19.73 0.71
N ARG A 104 -1.49 21.02 0.58
CA ARG A 104 -2.13 21.92 -0.41
C ARG A 104 -1.95 21.44 -1.84
N SER A 105 -0.81 20.84 -2.17
CA SER A 105 -0.55 20.30 -3.51
C SER A 105 -1.42 19.10 -3.90
N LEU A 106 -2.07 18.44 -2.94
CA LEU A 106 -2.93 17.26 -3.14
C LEU A 106 -4.42 17.54 -3.09
N VAL A 107 -4.81 18.74 -2.63
CA VAL A 107 -6.20 19.08 -2.40
C VAL A 107 -7.00 19.04 -3.70
N VAL A 108 -8.17 18.41 -3.62
CA VAL A 108 -9.19 18.41 -4.67
C VAL A 108 -10.32 19.33 -4.25
N ASP A 109 -10.67 20.26 -5.12
CA ASP A 109 -11.79 21.20 -4.92
C ASP A 109 -13.10 20.56 -5.37
N TYR A 110 -14.06 20.45 -4.44
CA TYR A 110 -15.43 19.98 -4.67
C TYR A 110 -16.43 21.16 -4.71
N GLY A 111 -15.96 22.39 -4.90
CA GLY A 111 -16.75 23.61 -4.97
C GLY A 111 -17.42 23.90 -3.63
N LYS A 112 -18.76 23.99 -3.63
CA LYS A 112 -19.54 24.27 -2.41
C LYS A 112 -19.37 23.22 -1.30
N PHE A 113 -18.88 22.02 -1.63
CA PHE A 113 -18.62 20.96 -0.67
C PHE A 113 -17.20 21.02 -0.08
N GLY A 114 -16.41 22.01 -0.47
CA GLY A 114 -15.11 22.31 0.11
C GLY A 114 -13.95 21.54 -0.54
N MET A 115 -12.83 21.56 0.18
CA MET A 115 -11.54 21.04 -0.26
C MET A 115 -11.20 19.76 0.48
N HIS A 116 -10.94 18.68 -0.27
CA HIS A 116 -10.72 17.33 0.29
C HIS A 116 -9.41 16.73 -0.19
N LEU A 117 -8.79 15.91 0.67
CA LEU A 117 -7.62 15.12 0.30
C LEU A 117 -8.04 13.78 -0.30
N PRO A 118 -7.22 13.18 -1.18
CA PRO A 118 -7.42 11.81 -1.61
C PRO A 118 -7.26 10.83 -0.45
N ASP A 119 -8.08 9.78 -0.46
CA ASP A 119 -7.93 8.63 0.44
C ASP A 119 -6.74 7.78 -0.02
N ALA A 120 -5.59 8.03 0.60
CA ALA A 120 -4.32 7.42 0.27
C ALA A 120 -3.64 6.89 1.54
N ASP A 121 -3.11 5.68 1.46
CA ASP A 121 -2.36 5.07 2.57
C ASP A 121 -0.97 5.72 2.69
N VAL A 122 -0.33 6.05 1.55
CA VAL A 122 0.98 6.72 1.50
C VAL A 122 0.99 7.88 0.51
N ILE A 123 1.73 8.92 0.87
CA ILE A 123 2.03 10.07 0.03
C ILE A 123 3.54 10.13 -0.18
N ILE A 124 3.97 10.18 -1.44
CA ILE A 124 5.36 10.42 -1.83
C ILE A 124 5.51 11.88 -2.25
N PHE A 125 6.54 12.54 -1.75
CA PHE A 125 6.80 13.95 -2.05
C PHE A 125 8.29 14.23 -2.26
N ASN A 126 8.57 15.28 -3.03
CA ASN A 126 9.91 15.84 -3.13
C ASN A 126 10.19 16.67 -1.86
N PRO A 127 11.22 16.34 -1.06
CA PRO A 127 11.53 17.07 0.16
C PRO A 127 12.12 18.47 -0.06
N GLU A 128 12.72 18.73 -1.23
CA GLU A 128 13.30 20.03 -1.59
C GLU A 128 12.22 21.00 -2.06
N GLU A 129 11.31 20.53 -2.93
CA GLU A 129 10.20 21.35 -3.45
C GLU A 129 8.98 21.36 -2.52
N CYS A 130 8.93 20.48 -1.52
CA CYS A 130 7.78 20.27 -0.64
C CYS A 130 6.46 20.04 -1.40
N LYS A 131 6.54 19.19 -2.44
CA LYS A 131 5.43 18.94 -3.37
C LYS A 131 5.13 17.45 -3.48
N ALA A 132 3.85 17.09 -3.43
CA ALA A 132 3.43 15.71 -3.66
C ALA A 132 3.69 15.29 -5.11
N LEU A 133 4.24 14.09 -5.27
CA LEU A 133 4.56 13.48 -6.55
C LEU A 133 3.66 12.28 -6.83
N ALA A 134 3.34 11.50 -5.80
CA ALA A 134 2.47 10.34 -5.94
C ALA A 134 1.66 10.09 -4.67
N VAL A 135 0.52 9.42 -4.86
CA VAL A 135 -0.27 8.80 -3.80
C VAL A 135 -0.34 7.30 -4.03
N ILE A 136 -0.43 6.54 -2.95
CA ILE A 136 -0.49 5.09 -2.98
C ILE A 136 -1.66 4.62 -2.13
N SER A 137 -2.48 3.74 -2.70
CA SER A 137 -3.38 2.88 -1.94
C SER A 137 -2.79 1.46 -1.87
N SER A 138 -2.75 0.87 -0.69
CA SER A 138 -2.25 -0.49 -0.43
C SER A 138 -3.36 -1.35 0.14
N LYS A 139 -3.68 -2.48 -0.50
CA LYS A 139 -4.78 -3.37 -0.09
C LYS A 139 -4.43 -4.84 -0.34
N SER A 140 -4.79 -5.73 0.57
CA SER A 140 -4.53 -7.18 0.41
C SER A 140 -5.30 -7.82 -0.77
N THR A 141 -6.51 -7.36 -1.06
CA THR A 141 -7.36 -7.82 -2.17
C THR A 141 -7.85 -6.61 -2.96
N LEU A 142 -8.18 -6.80 -4.24
CA LEU A 142 -8.75 -5.74 -5.07
C LEU A 142 -10.22 -5.50 -4.71
N ARG A 143 -11.08 -6.51 -4.94
CA ARG A 143 -12.54 -6.39 -4.91
C ARG A 143 -13.04 -5.04 -5.48
N GLU A 144 -14.04 -4.41 -4.87
CA GLU A 144 -14.49 -3.06 -5.20
C GLU A 144 -13.49 -1.96 -4.82
N ARG A 145 -12.47 -2.26 -4.02
CA ARG A 145 -11.54 -1.26 -3.46
C ARG A 145 -10.61 -0.66 -4.50
N VAL A 146 -10.27 -1.41 -5.56
CA VAL A 146 -9.49 -0.85 -6.69
C VAL A 146 -10.24 0.28 -7.39
N ALA A 147 -11.58 0.27 -7.37
CA ALA A 147 -12.38 1.36 -7.94
C ALA A 147 -12.26 2.66 -7.13
N GLN A 148 -11.98 2.59 -5.82
CA GLN A 148 -11.72 3.79 -5.00
C GLN A 148 -10.39 4.44 -5.40
N THR A 149 -9.35 3.65 -5.65
CA THR A 149 -8.09 4.15 -6.20
C THR A 149 -8.31 4.76 -7.59
N GLY A 150 -9.08 4.10 -8.46
CA GLY A 150 -9.46 4.63 -9.77
C GLY A 150 -10.22 5.95 -9.70
N TYR A 151 -11.15 6.10 -8.73
CA TYR A 151 -11.84 7.36 -8.48
C TYR A 151 -10.87 8.51 -8.18
N TRP A 152 -9.88 8.28 -7.30
CA TRP A 152 -8.89 9.31 -6.97
C TRP A 152 -7.95 9.61 -8.13
N PHE A 153 -7.59 8.61 -8.93
CA PHE A 153 -6.89 8.83 -10.19
C PHE A 153 -7.64 9.82 -11.08
N LEU A 154 -8.92 9.55 -11.38
CA LEU A 154 -9.73 10.43 -12.23
C LEU A 154 -9.85 11.84 -11.64
N LYS A 155 -10.07 11.97 -10.31
CA LYS A 155 -10.15 13.26 -9.63
C LYS A 155 -8.85 14.05 -9.73
N LEU A 156 -7.71 13.43 -9.45
CA LEU A 156 -6.40 14.10 -9.56
C LEU A 156 -6.08 14.45 -11.02
N LYS A 157 -6.41 13.59 -11.99
CA LYS A 157 -6.20 13.89 -13.42
C LYS A 157 -7.08 15.02 -13.96
N SER A 158 -8.27 15.23 -13.39
CA SER A 158 -9.19 16.28 -13.84
C SER A 158 -8.72 17.72 -13.55
N SER A 159 -7.82 17.91 -12.59
CA SER A 159 -7.34 19.26 -12.21
C SER A 159 -5.97 19.56 -12.81
N ARG A 160 -5.80 20.78 -13.35
CA ARG A 160 -4.52 21.24 -13.91
C ARG A 160 -3.40 21.27 -12.87
N LEU A 161 -3.74 21.43 -11.59
CA LEU A 161 -2.78 21.51 -10.48
C LEU A 161 -2.30 20.13 -10.04
N THR A 162 -3.20 19.14 -10.02
CA THR A 162 -2.92 17.80 -9.49
C THR A 162 -2.69 16.74 -10.56
N LYS A 163 -2.95 17.01 -11.85
CA LYS A 163 -2.83 16.01 -12.93
C LYS A 163 -1.47 15.30 -13.06
N LYS A 164 -0.40 15.94 -12.61
CA LYS A 164 0.95 15.38 -12.62
C LYS A 164 1.19 14.37 -11.50
N ILE A 165 0.38 14.39 -10.45
CA ILE A 165 0.48 13.48 -9.32
C ILE A 165 0.13 12.08 -9.80
N LYS A 166 1.02 11.13 -9.51
CA LYS A 166 0.85 9.72 -9.86
C LYS A 166 -0.04 9.01 -8.84
N VAL A 167 -0.87 8.10 -9.31
CA VAL A 167 -1.69 7.25 -8.43
C VAL A 167 -1.26 5.81 -8.59
N PHE A 168 -0.66 5.25 -7.55
CA PHE A 168 -0.22 3.87 -7.53
C PHE A 168 -1.13 3.01 -6.66
N PHE A 169 -1.26 1.74 -7.05
CA PHE A 169 -1.95 0.72 -6.28
C PHE A 169 -0.96 -0.39 -5.91
N ILE A 170 -0.91 -0.80 -4.66
CA ILE A 170 -0.07 -1.91 -4.20
C ILE A 170 -0.95 -2.98 -3.59
N THR A 171 -0.74 -4.23 -3.98
CA THR A 171 -1.62 -5.31 -3.54
C THR A 171 -0.93 -6.66 -3.47
N LEU A 172 -1.49 -7.57 -2.68
CA LEU A 172 -1.12 -8.99 -2.70
C LEU A 172 -1.88 -9.79 -3.76
N ASP A 173 -2.96 -9.21 -4.31
CA ASP A 173 -3.87 -9.88 -5.25
C ASP A 173 -4.36 -11.25 -4.71
N GLU A 174 -4.77 -11.30 -3.44
CA GLU A 174 -5.25 -12.56 -2.82
C GLU A 174 -6.46 -13.16 -3.56
N ASP A 175 -7.25 -12.32 -4.26
CA ASP A 175 -8.37 -12.70 -5.13
C ASP A 175 -7.95 -13.16 -6.54
N GLY A 176 -6.68 -12.99 -6.91
CA GLY A 176 -6.14 -13.42 -8.21
C GLY A 176 -6.81 -12.68 -9.38
N ASP A 177 -7.15 -11.42 -9.18
CA ASP A 177 -7.79 -10.59 -10.20
C ASP A 177 -6.79 -10.05 -11.21
N LEU A 178 -5.51 -9.95 -10.82
CA LEU A 178 -4.44 -9.42 -11.66
C LEU A 178 -3.60 -10.49 -12.37
N VAL A 179 -3.90 -11.78 -12.18
CA VAL A 179 -3.11 -12.88 -12.74
C VAL A 179 -3.15 -12.93 -14.27
N VAL A 180 -4.35 -12.82 -14.85
CA VAL A 180 -4.60 -12.96 -16.30
C VAL A 180 -4.91 -11.59 -16.91
N LYS A 181 -4.28 -11.26 -18.04
CA LYS A 181 -4.49 -10.02 -18.77
C LYS A 181 -5.66 -10.12 -19.75
N HIS A 182 -5.84 -11.26 -20.42
CA HIS A 182 -6.94 -11.46 -21.37
C HIS A 182 -7.59 -12.86 -21.26
N PRO A 183 -8.92 -12.94 -21.09
CA PRO A 183 -9.85 -11.83 -20.84
C PRO A 183 -9.61 -11.21 -19.44
N ALA A 184 -9.59 -9.87 -19.37
CA ALA A 184 -9.38 -9.17 -18.11
C ALA A 184 -10.63 -9.27 -17.23
N LYS A 185 -10.45 -9.60 -15.95
CA LYS A 185 -11.48 -9.31 -14.94
C LYS A 185 -11.62 -7.80 -14.73
N LYS A 186 -12.74 -7.37 -14.16
CA LYS A 186 -13.02 -5.95 -13.88
C LYS A 186 -11.89 -5.28 -13.08
N GLY A 187 -11.36 -5.94 -12.04
CA GLY A 187 -10.27 -5.40 -11.24
C GLY A 187 -9.00 -5.14 -12.05
N ARG A 188 -8.63 -6.07 -12.94
CA ARG A 188 -7.52 -5.90 -13.88
C ARG A 188 -7.75 -4.74 -14.84
N ALA A 189 -8.95 -4.62 -15.41
CA ALA A 189 -9.26 -3.52 -16.32
C ALA A 189 -9.10 -2.14 -15.66
N ILE A 190 -9.57 -1.98 -14.42
CA ILE A 190 -9.40 -0.74 -13.66
C ILE A 190 -7.92 -0.48 -13.35
N ALA A 191 -7.17 -1.51 -12.94
CA ALA A 191 -5.73 -1.37 -12.67
C ALA A 191 -4.93 -0.91 -13.91
N GLU A 192 -5.32 -1.36 -15.10
CA GLU A 192 -4.69 -0.97 -16.37
C GLU A 192 -5.06 0.44 -16.82
N ILE A 193 -6.31 0.86 -16.63
CA ILE A 193 -6.84 2.10 -17.22
C ILE A 193 -6.80 3.27 -16.22
N ASP A 194 -7.20 3.02 -14.97
CA ASP A 194 -7.46 4.05 -13.96
C ASP A 194 -6.38 4.10 -12.87
N THR A 195 -5.14 3.69 -13.19
CA THR A 195 -3.98 3.91 -12.31
C THR A 195 -2.76 4.38 -13.12
N ASP A 196 -1.80 5.03 -12.44
CA ASP A 196 -0.49 5.28 -13.04
C ASP A 196 0.39 4.04 -13.02
N GLY A 197 0.17 3.13 -12.07
CA GLY A 197 0.81 1.82 -11.96
C GLY A 197 0.24 1.01 -10.79
N THR A 198 0.24 -0.30 -10.95
CA THR A 198 -0.22 -1.29 -9.97
C THR A 198 0.88 -2.31 -9.73
N PHE A 199 1.29 -2.48 -8.48
CA PHE A 199 2.40 -3.35 -8.09
C PHE A 199 1.90 -4.50 -7.22
N VAL A 200 2.15 -5.71 -7.68
CA VAL A 200 1.68 -6.93 -7.03
C VAL A 200 2.82 -7.59 -6.26
N ILE A 201 2.60 -7.81 -4.96
CA ILE A 201 3.51 -8.55 -4.09
C ILE A 201 3.02 -10.00 -4.06
N THR A 202 3.58 -10.82 -4.94
CA THR A 202 3.16 -12.23 -5.05
C THR A 202 4.27 -13.12 -5.56
N SER A 203 4.26 -14.37 -5.07
CA SER A 203 5.11 -15.44 -5.59
C SER A 203 4.54 -16.08 -6.85
N LYS A 204 3.26 -15.83 -7.16
CA LYS A 204 2.61 -16.34 -8.38
C LYS A 204 3.18 -15.65 -9.61
N THR A 205 3.08 -16.32 -10.75
CA THR A 205 3.26 -15.68 -12.06
C THR A 205 2.02 -14.83 -12.35
N ILE A 206 2.24 -13.61 -12.84
CA ILE A 206 1.19 -12.72 -13.34
C ILE A 206 1.57 -12.30 -14.74
N GLU A 207 0.59 -12.10 -15.61
CA GLU A 207 0.80 -11.52 -16.93
C GLU A 207 1.04 -10.01 -16.78
N GLU A 208 2.30 -9.57 -16.69
CA GLU A 208 2.64 -8.16 -16.50
C GLU A 208 2.30 -7.28 -17.72
N SER A 209 2.15 -5.98 -17.48
CA SER A 209 1.95 -4.94 -18.50
C SER A 209 2.78 -3.70 -18.17
N SER A 210 2.58 -2.61 -18.92
CA SER A 210 3.16 -1.31 -18.58
C SER A 210 2.58 -0.72 -17.28
N LYS A 211 1.41 -1.20 -16.84
CA LYS A 211 0.69 -0.70 -15.67
C LYS A 211 0.65 -1.71 -14.52
N VAL A 212 0.45 -3.00 -14.80
CA VAL A 212 0.40 -4.04 -13.78
C VAL A 212 1.72 -4.79 -13.76
N LYS A 213 2.49 -4.66 -12.69
CA LYS A 213 3.85 -5.19 -12.56
C LYS A 213 4.02 -5.88 -11.22
N LYS A 214 5.07 -6.70 -11.08
CA LYS A 214 5.49 -7.14 -9.76
C LYS A 214 6.14 -6.01 -8.96
N PHE A 215 6.07 -6.09 -7.63
CA PHE A 215 6.60 -5.07 -6.74
C PHE A 215 8.10 -4.84 -6.86
N GLU A 216 8.87 -5.82 -7.32
CA GLU A 216 10.31 -5.66 -7.57
C GLU A 216 10.62 -4.53 -8.57
N LYS A 217 9.67 -4.17 -9.44
CA LYS A 217 9.80 -3.05 -10.40
C LYS A 217 9.33 -1.71 -9.84
N PHE A 218 8.96 -1.65 -8.55
CA PHE A 218 8.45 -0.43 -7.93
C PHE A 218 9.49 0.68 -7.88
N LEU A 219 10.74 0.35 -7.49
CA LEU A 219 11.83 1.33 -7.41
C LEU A 219 12.05 2.05 -8.74
N GLU A 220 12.09 1.29 -9.85
CA GLU A 220 12.26 1.84 -11.20
C GLU A 220 11.17 2.88 -11.56
N GLU A 221 9.95 2.70 -11.07
CA GLU A 221 8.85 3.64 -11.29
C GLU A 221 8.93 4.86 -10.36
N ILE A 222 9.45 4.69 -9.14
CA ILE A 222 9.66 5.80 -8.21
C ILE A 222 10.80 6.71 -8.68
N GLU A 223 11.87 6.14 -9.23
CA GLU A 223 12.99 6.93 -9.78
C GLU A 223 12.56 7.86 -10.92
N LYS A 224 11.55 7.45 -11.71
CA LYS A 224 10.94 8.27 -12.77
C LYS A 224 10.11 9.44 -12.24
N LEU A 225 9.82 9.51 -10.94
CA LEU A 225 9.09 10.66 -10.37
C LEU A 225 9.97 11.92 -10.26
N LYS A 226 11.30 11.77 -10.37
CA LYS A 226 12.24 12.90 -10.34
C LYS A 226 12.34 13.66 -11.65
N SER A 227 11.97 13.03 -12.78
CA SER A 227 12.03 13.60 -14.12
C SER A 227 10.76 14.37 -14.47
#